data_AF-A0A1K1NNN6-F1
#
_entry.id   AF-A0A1K1NNN6-F1
#
_cell.length_a   1.000
_cell.length_b   1.000
_cell.length_c   1.000
_cell.angle_alpha   90.00
_cell.angle_beta   90.00
_cell.angle_gamma   90.00
#
_symmetry.space_group_name_H-M   'P 1'
#
loop_
_entity.id
_entity.type
_entity.pdbx_description
1 polymer ?
#
loop_
_entity_poly.entity_id
_entity_poly.type
_entity_poly.pdbx_seq_one_letter_code
_entity_poly.pdbx_strand_id
1 'polypeptide(L)'
;MEASYSIVQQEDEYRILLTPVNISAFPEQLQKKLVDRNIDISELIIDRISGESTTSQSVLHDITGWVADLFSSNPNLIIYYSCDDINPIPSRNTTSENRDIPVNEYRSRLFTHIFDSYMSSHMVSGVTNTPIRLDNYVDGNGYSLFFHFIARDIHNDIVELLKDDIKEVSGK
;
A
#
# COMPACT_ATOMS: atom_id res chain seq x y z
N MET A 1 -11.44 -8.33 -5.22
CA MET A 1 -11.33 -7.99 -6.66
C MET A 1 -9.98 -8.37 -7.25
N GLU A 2 -9.93 -8.76 -8.53
CA GLU A 2 -8.70 -8.87 -9.34
C GLU A 2 -8.65 -7.75 -10.39
N ALA A 3 -7.53 -7.06 -10.51
CA ALA A 3 -7.32 -6.02 -11.54
C ALA A 3 -5.83 -5.94 -11.92
N SER A 4 -5.55 -5.40 -13.11
CA SER A 4 -4.16 -5.14 -13.54
C SER A 4 -4.05 -3.86 -14.34
N TYR A 5 -2.89 -3.22 -14.25
CA TYR A 5 -2.55 -2.01 -14.96
C TYR A 5 -1.06 -2.03 -15.34
N SER A 6 -0.75 -1.51 -16.52
CA SER A 6 0.61 -1.48 -17.04
C SER A 6 1.02 -0.05 -17.34
N ILE A 7 2.23 0.31 -16.93
CA ILE A 7 2.83 1.62 -17.20
C ILE A 7 4.12 1.37 -17.97
N VAL A 8 4.26 2.02 -19.12
CA VAL A 8 5.49 2.00 -19.92
C VAL A 8 6.04 3.42 -19.95
N GLN A 9 7.25 3.60 -19.43
CA GLN A 9 7.97 4.86 -19.47
C GLN A 9 9.39 4.63 -19.99
N GLN A 10 9.66 5.13 -21.20
CA GLN A 10 10.94 4.92 -21.89
C GLN A 10 11.26 3.42 -22.01
N GLU A 11 12.32 2.95 -21.38
CA GLU A 11 12.75 1.54 -21.35
C GLU A 11 12.23 0.78 -20.11
N ASP A 12 11.54 1.46 -19.20
CA ASP A 12 10.98 0.84 -18.00
C ASP A 12 9.52 0.43 -18.20
N GLU A 13 9.21 -0.81 -17.80
CA GLU A 13 7.85 -1.35 -17.78
C GLU A 13 7.47 -1.76 -16.36
N TYR A 14 6.31 -1.30 -15.91
CA TYR A 14 5.74 -1.63 -14.62
C TYR A 14 4.43 -2.37 -14.81
N ARG A 15 4.22 -3.38 -13.97
CA ARG A 15 2.96 -4.10 -13.84
C ARG A 15 2.43 -3.93 -12.44
N ILE A 16 1.24 -3.36 -12.36
CA ILE A 16 0.51 -3.15 -11.12
C ILE A 16 -0.61 -4.17 -11.11
N LEU A 17 -0.68 -4.95 -10.04
CA LEU A 17 -1.69 -5.98 -9.85
C LEU A 17 -2.46 -5.68 -8.58
N LEU A 18 -3.76 -5.97 -8.64
CA LEU A 18 -4.58 -6.07 -7.46
C LEU A 18 -5.07 -7.52 -7.39
N THR A 19 -4.70 -8.23 -6.33
CA THR A 19 -5.02 -9.65 -6.14
C THR A 19 -5.94 -9.82 -4.93
N PRO A 20 -7.00 -10.65 -5.00
CA PRO A 20 -7.86 -10.86 -3.84
C PRO A 20 -7.10 -11.58 -2.72
N VAL A 21 -7.25 -11.09 -1.49
CA VAL A 21 -6.67 -11.75 -0.30
C VAL A 21 -7.57 -12.90 0.12
N ASN A 22 -6.95 -14.03 0.47
CA ASN A 22 -7.68 -15.14 1.07
C ASN A 22 -8.06 -14.82 2.52
N ILE A 23 -9.30 -14.38 2.73
CA ILE A 23 -9.82 -14.02 4.04
C ILE A 23 -9.96 -15.21 5.01
N SER A 24 -9.85 -16.46 4.53
CA SER A 24 -9.96 -17.63 5.40
C SER A 24 -8.85 -17.72 6.46
N ALA A 25 -7.77 -16.97 6.26
CA ALA A 25 -6.66 -16.87 7.22
C ALA A 25 -6.94 -15.90 8.38
N PHE A 26 -7.97 -15.05 8.27
CA PHE A 26 -8.32 -14.07 9.30
C PHE A 26 -9.13 -14.68 10.44
N PRO A 27 -9.22 -14.04 11.61
CA PRO A 27 -10.12 -14.48 12.69
C PRO A 27 -11.59 -14.53 12.22
N GLU A 28 -12.36 -15.53 12.68
CA GLU A 28 -13.77 -15.74 12.27
C GLU A 28 -14.64 -14.49 12.43
N GLN A 29 -14.41 -13.70 13.50
CA GLN A 29 -15.17 -12.46 13.74
C GLN A 29 -14.91 -11.40 12.66
N LEU A 30 -13.66 -11.29 12.19
CA LEU A 30 -13.29 -10.39 11.11
C LEU A 30 -13.84 -10.89 9.78
N GLN A 31 -13.70 -12.20 9.49
CA GLN A 31 -14.28 -12.81 8.30
C GLN A 31 -15.78 -12.52 8.20
N LYS A 32 -16.53 -12.73 9.28
CA LYS A 32 -17.97 -12.46 9.32
C LYS A 32 -18.28 -11.00 9.03
N LYS A 33 -17.55 -10.05 9.61
CA LYS A 33 -17.74 -8.61 9.35
C LYS A 33 -17.49 -8.25 7.88
N LEU A 34 -16.48 -8.85 7.26
CA LEU A 34 -16.16 -8.62 5.85
C LEU A 34 -17.30 -9.13 4.95
N VAL A 35 -17.78 -10.35 5.21
CA VAL A 35 -18.89 -10.97 4.46
C VAL A 35 -20.19 -10.20 4.67
N ASP A 36 -20.58 -9.91 5.91
CA ASP A 36 -21.83 -9.22 6.25
C ASP A 36 -21.91 -7.82 5.63
N ARG A 37 -20.76 -7.15 5.46
CA ARG A 37 -20.65 -5.81 4.87
C ARG A 37 -20.30 -5.82 3.38
N ASN A 38 -20.16 -7.01 2.78
CA ASN A 38 -19.72 -7.20 1.40
C ASN A 38 -18.44 -6.40 1.08
N ILE A 39 -17.42 -6.55 1.94
CA ILE A 39 -16.12 -5.90 1.83
C ILE A 39 -15.11 -6.85 1.18
N ASP A 40 -14.49 -6.36 0.11
CA ASP A 40 -13.39 -7.02 -0.58
C ASP A 40 -12.06 -6.52 -0.01
N ILE A 41 -11.14 -7.43 0.28
CA ILE A 41 -9.75 -7.10 0.57
C ILE A 41 -8.88 -7.60 -0.59
N SER A 42 -8.04 -6.72 -1.10
CA SER A 42 -7.08 -7.08 -2.14
C SER A 42 -5.69 -6.52 -1.86
N GLU A 43 -4.66 -7.27 -2.23
CA GLU A 43 -3.25 -6.88 -2.16
C GLU A 43 -2.86 -6.15 -3.45
N LEU A 44 -2.22 -4.99 -3.28
CA LEU A 44 -1.58 -4.24 -4.35
C LEU A 44 -0.13 -4.73 -4.50
N ILE A 45 0.20 -5.20 -5.69
CA ILE A 45 1.56 -5.61 -6.07
C ILE A 45 2.04 -4.67 -7.17
N ILE A 46 3.26 -4.14 -7.01
CA ILE A 46 3.89 -3.25 -7.97
C ILE A 46 5.20 -3.88 -8.40
N ASP A 47 5.21 -4.45 -9.60
CA ASP A 47 6.39 -5.09 -10.18
C ASP A 47 6.99 -4.22 -11.28
N ARG A 48 8.32 -4.13 -11.30
CA ARG A 48 9.03 -3.69 -12.50
C ARG A 48 9.38 -4.91 -13.34
N ILE A 49 8.84 -4.96 -14.56
CA ILE A 49 9.02 -6.06 -15.50
C ILE A 49 10.30 -5.87 -16.32
N SER A 50 10.65 -4.63 -16.66
CA SER A 50 11.87 -4.30 -17.40
C SER A 50 12.38 -2.90 -17.08
N GLY A 51 13.65 -2.65 -17.39
CA GLY A 51 14.35 -1.39 -17.15
C GLY A 51 15.01 -1.28 -15.76
N GLU A 52 15.97 -0.37 -15.63
CA GLU A 52 16.75 -0.15 -14.40
C GLU A 52 16.79 1.33 -13.98
N SER A 53 16.02 2.20 -14.66
CA SER A 53 16.05 3.64 -14.37
C SER A 53 15.46 3.95 -13.01
N THR A 54 15.75 5.12 -12.44
CA THR A 54 15.04 5.55 -11.23
C THR A 54 13.55 5.74 -11.53
N THR A 55 12.66 5.16 -10.73
CA THR A 55 11.20 5.37 -10.88
C THR A 55 10.89 6.86 -10.76
N SER A 56 10.31 7.44 -11.80
CA SER A 56 9.98 8.87 -11.83
C SER A 56 8.72 9.18 -11.03
N GLN A 57 8.56 10.45 -10.64
CA GLN A 57 7.34 10.90 -9.98
C GLN A 57 6.08 10.68 -10.83
N SER A 58 6.17 10.76 -12.16
CA SER A 58 5.00 10.55 -13.02
C SER A 58 4.49 9.12 -12.93
N VAL A 59 5.38 8.12 -12.89
CA VAL A 59 4.99 6.71 -12.70
C VAL A 59 4.28 6.54 -11.36
N LEU A 60 4.80 7.15 -10.29
CA LEU A 60 4.18 7.06 -8.96
C LEU A 60 2.80 7.74 -8.92
N HIS A 61 2.63 8.86 -9.64
CA HIS A 61 1.34 9.51 -9.81
C HIS A 61 0.36 8.65 -10.61
N ASP A 62 0.79 8.02 -11.70
CA ASP A 62 -0.03 7.13 -12.51
C ASP A 62 -0.54 5.92 -11.68
N ILE A 63 0.35 5.32 -10.87
CA ILE A 63 -0.04 4.25 -9.94
C ILE A 63 -1.10 4.74 -8.96
N THR A 64 -0.89 5.92 -8.37
CA THR A 64 -1.81 6.49 -7.39
C THR A 64 -3.16 6.84 -8.01
N GLY A 65 -3.17 7.37 -9.22
CA GLY A 65 -4.40 7.66 -9.96
C GLY A 65 -5.18 6.40 -10.28
N TRP A 66 -4.49 5.35 -10.75
CA TRP A 66 -5.12 4.06 -10.95
C TRP A 66 -5.73 3.50 -9.65
N VAL A 67 -4.99 3.55 -8.53
CA VAL A 67 -5.49 3.12 -7.21
C VAL A 67 -6.73 3.94 -6.79
N ALA A 68 -6.72 5.25 -7.01
CA ALA A 68 -7.84 6.13 -6.68
C ALA A 68 -9.11 5.76 -7.49
N ASP A 69 -8.94 5.50 -8.78
CA ASP A 69 -10.04 5.16 -9.69
C ASP A 69 -10.72 3.84 -9.33
N LEU A 70 -9.99 2.89 -8.73
CA LEU A 70 -10.57 1.64 -8.25
C LEU A 70 -11.65 1.88 -7.21
N PHE A 71 -11.49 2.86 -6.31
CA PHE A 71 -12.49 3.17 -5.29
C PHE A 71 -13.77 3.77 -5.87
N SER A 72 -13.70 4.43 -7.03
CA SER A 72 -14.88 4.97 -7.72
C SER A 72 -15.83 3.86 -8.18
N SER A 73 -15.29 2.71 -8.58
CA SER A 73 -16.07 1.56 -9.05
C SER A 73 -16.30 0.50 -7.97
N ASN A 74 -15.50 0.52 -6.89
CA ASN A 74 -15.53 -0.50 -5.85
C ASN A 74 -15.64 0.16 -4.47
N PRO A 75 -16.85 0.55 -4.03
CA PRO A 75 -17.03 1.31 -2.80
C PRO A 75 -16.67 0.51 -1.54
N ASN A 76 -16.77 -0.83 -1.59
CA ASN A 76 -16.47 -1.70 -0.46
C ASN A 76 -15.09 -2.36 -0.54
N LEU A 77 -14.14 -1.74 -1.26
CA LEU A 77 -12.78 -2.25 -1.36
C LEU A 77 -11.92 -1.77 -0.19
N ILE A 78 -11.05 -2.64 0.29
CA ILE A 78 -9.88 -2.32 1.10
C ILE A 78 -8.67 -2.84 0.33
N ILE A 79 -7.71 -1.95 0.06
CA ILE A 79 -6.44 -2.29 -0.56
C ILE A 79 -5.37 -2.39 0.52
N TYR A 80 -4.59 -3.46 0.49
CA TYR A 80 -3.42 -3.67 1.31
C TYR A 80 -2.16 -3.58 0.44
N TYR A 81 -1.13 -2.86 0.90
CA TYR A 81 0.15 -2.73 0.20
C TYR A 81 1.32 -2.87 1.17
N SER A 82 2.30 -3.71 0.82
CA SER A 82 3.54 -3.90 1.58
C SER A 82 4.69 -3.12 0.96
N CYS A 83 5.42 -2.34 1.76
CA CYS A 83 6.63 -1.66 1.32
C CYS A 83 7.83 -2.59 1.44
N ASP A 84 8.39 -3.03 0.31
CA ASP A 84 9.62 -3.82 0.28
C ASP A 84 10.86 -2.98 0.64
N ASP A 85 12.00 -3.64 0.86
CA ASP A 85 13.31 -3.03 1.10
C ASP A 85 14.37 -3.39 0.02
N ILE A 86 13.94 -4.07 -1.06
CA ILE A 86 14.82 -4.79 -1.99
C ILE A 86 15.71 -3.82 -2.77
N ASN A 87 15.11 -2.80 -3.40
CA ASN A 87 15.84 -1.90 -4.29
C ASN A 87 16.33 -0.63 -3.57
N PRO A 88 17.57 -0.18 -3.79
CA PRO A 88 18.04 1.09 -3.24
C PRO A 88 17.28 2.28 -3.83
N ILE A 89 17.12 3.34 -3.04
CA ILE A 89 16.49 4.59 -3.48
C ILE A 89 17.58 5.66 -3.61
N PRO A 90 17.87 6.15 -4.83
CA PRO A 90 18.99 7.07 -5.07
C PRO A 90 18.93 8.38 -4.27
N SER A 91 17.72 8.85 -3.95
CA SER A 91 17.49 10.06 -3.15
C SER A 91 17.44 9.82 -1.64
N ARG A 92 17.53 8.57 -1.17
CA ARG A 92 17.59 8.25 0.26
C ARG A 92 18.89 8.83 0.81
N ASN A 93 18.80 9.65 1.85
CA ASN A 93 19.91 10.37 2.51
C ASN A 93 20.42 11.66 1.83
N THR A 94 19.74 12.24 0.85
CA THR A 94 20.15 13.54 0.27
C THR A 94 19.78 14.75 1.13
N THR A 95 18.88 14.58 2.10
CA THR A 95 18.42 15.60 3.04
C THR A 95 18.67 15.15 4.48
N SER A 96 18.86 16.09 5.41
CA SER A 96 19.10 15.80 6.83
C SER A 96 17.94 15.05 7.49
N GLU A 97 16.72 15.23 6.99
CA GLU A 97 15.49 14.63 7.53
C GLU A 97 15.31 13.16 7.13
N ASN A 98 15.99 12.72 6.07
CA ASN A 98 15.94 11.34 5.58
C ASN A 98 17.31 10.65 5.71
N ARG A 99 18.22 11.24 6.49
CA ARG A 99 19.50 10.64 6.82
C ARG A 99 19.22 9.48 7.80
N ASP A 100 19.73 8.30 7.46
CA ASP A 100 19.68 7.09 8.30
C ASP A 100 18.30 6.41 8.42
N ILE A 101 17.33 6.73 7.55
CA ILE A 101 16.05 5.99 7.54
C ILE A 101 16.13 4.70 6.68
N PRO A 102 15.52 3.59 7.14
CA PRO A 102 15.37 2.37 6.34
C PRO A 102 14.69 2.60 4.99
N VAL A 103 15.00 1.76 3.98
CA VAL A 103 14.46 1.91 2.61
C VAL A 103 12.93 1.83 2.62
N ASN A 104 12.39 0.82 3.29
CA ASN A 104 10.97 0.58 3.42
C ASN A 104 10.24 1.71 4.18
N GLU A 105 10.85 2.29 5.21
CA GLU A 105 10.32 3.48 5.88
C GLU A 105 10.26 4.69 4.94
N TYR A 106 11.33 4.93 4.18
CA TYR A 106 11.35 5.98 3.16
C TYR A 106 10.24 5.76 2.13
N ARG A 107 10.04 4.52 1.65
CA ARG A 107 8.97 4.18 0.70
C ARG A 107 7.59 4.44 1.28
N SER A 108 7.35 4.04 2.53
CA SER A 108 6.07 4.25 3.19
C SER A 108 5.73 5.74 3.29
N ARG A 109 6.71 6.57 3.66
CA ARG A 109 6.58 8.03 3.70
C ARG A 109 6.34 8.62 2.30
N LEU A 110 7.11 8.18 1.31
CA LEU A 110 6.97 8.64 -0.08
C LEU A 110 5.59 8.29 -0.64
N PHE A 111 5.15 7.05 -0.46
CA PHE A 111 3.84 6.58 -0.91
C PHE A 111 2.72 7.41 -0.28
N THR A 112 2.76 7.62 1.04
CA THR A 112 1.80 8.46 1.75
C THR A 112 1.76 9.87 1.18
N HIS A 113 2.93 10.50 1.02
CA HIS A 113 3.01 11.85 0.49
C HIS A 113 2.42 11.98 -0.92
N ILE A 114 2.74 11.05 -1.82
CA ILE A 114 2.23 11.04 -3.19
C ILE A 114 0.73 10.77 -3.21
N PHE A 115 0.26 9.83 -2.39
CA PHE A 115 -1.15 9.51 -2.26
C PHE A 115 -1.96 10.72 -1.81
N ASP A 116 -1.57 11.34 -0.70
CA ASP A 116 -2.27 12.49 -0.13
C ASP A 116 -2.25 13.69 -1.08
N SER A 117 -1.12 13.94 -1.74
CA SER A 117 -0.97 14.98 -2.77
C SER A 117 -1.91 14.74 -3.96
N TYR A 118 -2.01 13.49 -4.43
CA TYR A 118 -2.92 13.13 -5.52
C TYR A 118 -4.38 13.33 -5.09
N MET A 119 -4.79 12.78 -3.94
CA MET A 119 -6.16 12.90 -3.43
C MET A 119 -6.58 14.37 -3.34
N SER A 120 -5.70 15.22 -2.79
CA SER A 120 -5.93 16.65 -2.66
C SER A 120 -6.05 17.36 -4.02
N SER A 121 -5.10 17.13 -4.92
CA SER A 121 -5.06 17.79 -6.24
C SER A 121 -6.20 17.39 -7.17
N HIS A 122 -6.73 16.17 -7.02
CA HIS A 122 -7.82 15.64 -7.84
C HIS A 122 -9.19 15.67 -7.12
N MET A 123 -9.27 16.29 -5.94
CA MET A 123 -10.49 16.39 -5.13
C MET A 123 -11.14 15.04 -4.83
N VAL A 124 -10.34 13.98 -4.70
CA VAL A 124 -10.82 12.66 -4.29
C VAL A 124 -11.00 12.68 -2.77
N SER A 125 -12.24 12.53 -2.32
CA SER A 125 -12.61 12.58 -0.90
C SER A 125 -13.13 11.25 -0.39
N GLY A 126 -12.99 11.01 0.91
CA GLY A 126 -13.58 9.85 1.58
C GLY A 126 -12.82 8.54 1.33
N VAL A 127 -11.53 8.64 0.99
CA VAL A 127 -10.57 7.54 0.89
C VAL A 127 -9.36 7.91 1.72
N THR A 128 -8.99 7.04 2.65
CA THR A 128 -7.89 7.24 3.59
C THR A 128 -6.82 6.19 3.36
N ASN A 129 -5.57 6.63 3.27
CA ASN A 129 -4.39 5.78 3.36
C ASN A 129 -3.93 5.72 4.83
N THR A 130 -3.91 4.51 5.39
CA THR A 130 -3.52 4.24 6.78
C THR A 130 -2.21 3.46 6.81
N PRO A 131 -1.06 4.10 7.02
CA PRO A 131 0.21 3.41 7.19
C PRO A 131 0.27 2.67 8.53
N ILE A 132 0.88 1.50 8.54
CA ILE A 132 1.17 0.68 9.72
C ILE A 132 2.64 0.35 9.71
N ARG A 133 3.26 0.52 10.87
CA ARG A 133 4.61 0.05 11.17
C ARG A 133 4.51 -1.11 12.14
N LEU A 134 5.16 -2.24 11.82
CA LEU A 134 5.32 -3.36 12.73
C LEU A 134 6.71 -3.32 13.32
N ASP A 135 6.82 -2.75 14.52
CA ASP A 135 8.10 -2.59 15.23
C ASP A 135 8.71 -3.91 15.69
N ASN A 136 7.86 -4.89 16.02
CA ASN A 136 8.28 -6.19 16.56
C ASN A 136 8.49 -7.25 15.48
N TYR A 137 8.08 -6.97 14.24
CA TYR A 137 8.35 -7.84 13.11
C TYR A 137 9.55 -7.29 12.36
N VAL A 138 10.67 -7.92 12.63
CA VAL A 138 11.94 -7.63 12.00
C VAL A 138 12.08 -8.62 10.86
N ASP A 139 12.21 -8.14 9.62
CA ASP A 139 12.54 -9.02 8.51
C ASP A 139 13.88 -9.73 8.76
N GLY A 140 14.25 -10.67 7.88
CA GLY A 140 15.52 -11.40 8.01
C GLY A 140 16.77 -10.52 8.07
N ASN A 141 16.65 -9.21 7.81
CA ASN A 141 17.72 -8.23 7.73
C ASN A 141 17.76 -7.22 8.88
N GLY A 142 16.81 -7.24 9.82
CA GLY A 142 16.82 -6.28 10.92
C GLY A 142 15.83 -5.11 10.81
N TYR A 143 14.95 -5.07 9.80
CA TYR A 143 14.08 -3.92 9.56
C TYR A 143 12.61 -4.17 9.93
N SER A 144 11.96 -3.15 10.51
CA SER A 144 10.52 -3.11 10.75
C SER A 144 9.76 -3.21 9.43
N LEU A 145 8.63 -3.93 9.40
CA LEU A 145 7.76 -3.95 8.22
C LEU A 145 6.82 -2.75 8.16
N PHE A 146 6.55 -2.27 6.95
CA PHE A 146 5.64 -1.16 6.68
C PHE A 146 4.54 -1.59 5.71
N PHE A 147 3.29 -1.38 6.13
CA PHE A 147 2.10 -1.71 5.37
C PHE A 147 1.21 -0.49 5.21
N HIS A 148 0.39 -0.49 4.18
CA HIS A 148 -0.63 0.51 3.94
C HIS A 148 -1.96 -0.17 3.77
N PHE A 149 -2.98 0.31 4.48
CA PHE A 149 -4.37 0.02 4.19
C PHE A 149 -5.03 1.25 3.60
N ILE A 150 -5.56 1.11 2.40
CA ILE A 150 -6.26 2.17 1.70
C ILE A 150 -7.72 1.74 1.61
N ALA A 151 -8.60 2.56 2.15
CA ALA A 151 -10.02 2.23 2.23
C ALA A 151 -10.86 3.50 2.22
N ARG A 152 -12.16 3.34 1.92
CA ARG A 152 -13.10 4.43 2.20
C ARG A 152 -13.26 4.64 3.70
N ASP A 153 -13.50 5.89 4.11
CA ASP A 153 -13.62 6.27 5.53
C ASP A 153 -14.68 5.45 6.28
N ILE A 154 -15.73 5.03 5.57
CA ILE A 154 -16.80 4.16 6.09
C ILE A 154 -16.30 2.77 6.54
N HIS A 155 -15.09 2.37 6.16
CA HIS A 155 -14.46 1.10 6.50
C HIS A 155 -13.29 1.24 7.48
N ASN A 156 -13.06 2.44 8.04
CA ASN A 156 -11.96 2.67 8.99
C ASN A 156 -12.04 1.75 10.21
N ASP A 157 -13.25 1.40 10.66
CA ASP A 157 -13.43 0.44 11.76
C ASP A 157 -12.89 -0.96 11.43
N ILE A 158 -12.98 -1.39 10.17
CA ILE A 158 -12.41 -2.65 9.69
C ILE A 158 -10.90 -2.55 9.55
N VAL A 159 -10.39 -1.40 9.07
CA VAL A 159 -8.95 -1.14 8.99
C VAL A 159 -8.30 -1.20 10.38
N GLU A 160 -8.94 -0.65 11.42
CA GLU A 160 -8.46 -0.76 12.79
C GLU A 160 -8.46 -2.23 13.30
N LEU A 161 -9.47 -3.03 12.95
CA LEU A 161 -9.47 -4.46 13.31
C LEU A 161 -8.34 -5.23 12.60
N LEU A 162 -8.09 -4.94 11.33
CA LEU A 162 -6.97 -5.53 10.57
C LEU A 162 -5.62 -5.14 11.19
N LYS A 163 -5.48 -3.88 11.63
CA LYS A 163 -4.29 -3.39 12.34
C LYS A 163 -4.03 -4.15 13.62
N ASP A 164 -5.07 -4.33 14.42
CA ASP A 164 -4.97 -5.02 15.71
C ASP A 164 -4.61 -6.50 15.51
N ASP A 165 -5.23 -7.16 14.54
CA ASP A 165 -4.94 -8.57 14.20
C ASP A 165 -3.48 -8.76 13.76
N ILE A 166 -3.00 -7.92 12.83
CA ILE A 166 -1.60 -7.98 12.36
C ILE A 166 -0.63 -7.73 13.53
N LYS A 167 -0.93 -6.78 14.41
CA LYS A 167 -0.10 -6.48 15.57
C LYS A 167 -0.07 -7.64 16.57
N GLU A 168 -1.21 -8.29 16.82
CA GLU A 168 -1.30 -9.43 17.73
C GLU A 168 -0.49 -10.63 17.21
N VAL A 169 -0.54 -10.89 15.89
CA VAL A 169 0.29 -11.92 15.25
C VAL A 169 1.77 -11.58 15.35
N SER A 170 2.14 -10.31 15.22
CA SER A 170 3.55 -9.84 15.30
C SER A 170 4.11 -9.70 16.71
N GLY A 171 3.27 -9.77 17.74
CA GLY A 171 3.64 -9.62 19.15
C GLY A 171 3.89 -10.96 19.88
N LYS A 172 3.86 -12.08 19.16
CA LYS A 172 4.23 -13.43 19.63
C LYS A 172 5.59 -13.82 19.09
#